data_AF-A0A2P2FTB4-F1
#
_entry.id   AF-A0A2P2FTB4-F1
#
_cell.length_a   1.000
_cell.length_b   1.000
_cell.length_c   1.000
_cell.angle_alpha   90.00
_cell.angle_beta   90.00
_cell.angle_gamma   90.00
#
_symmetry.space_group_name_H-M   'P 1'
#
loop_
_entity.id
_entity.type
_entity.pdbx_description
1 polymer ?
#
loop_
_entity_poly.entity_id
_entity_poly.type
_entity_poly.pdbx_seq_one_letter_code
_entity_poly.pdbx_strand_id
1 'polypeptide(L)'
;MDPCALLGPQDRSTAGVNVLGVAKEINGARACDWTVPATFGVTITVDERNGLKDLEVARKTATKTKVGGRDALKVADKKAADGTCAVLLGMGEKASVQIDVSNTNFTDTPLACERAMTVAGLAEPKLP
;
A
#
# COMPACT_ATOMS: atom_id res chain seq x y z
N MET A 1 5.98 14.16 -3.40
CA MET A 1 6.65 12.90 -3.77
C MET A 1 5.96 12.29 -4.97
N ASP A 2 6.70 11.63 -5.88
CA ASP A 2 6.11 10.86 -6.98
C ASP A 2 5.86 9.40 -6.52
N PRO A 3 4.59 8.93 -6.47
CA PRO A 3 4.29 7.57 -6.06
C PRO A 3 4.83 6.51 -7.02
N CYS A 4 4.95 6.80 -8.33
CA CYS A 4 5.46 5.83 -9.29
C CYS A 4 6.96 5.54 -9.12
N ALA A 5 7.69 6.50 -8.56
CA ALA A 5 9.11 6.35 -8.26
C ALA A 5 9.38 5.48 -7.02
N LEU A 6 8.36 5.14 -6.21
CA LEU A 6 8.52 4.33 -5.01
C LEU A 6 8.82 2.86 -5.30
N LEU A 7 8.48 2.40 -6.50
CA LEU A 7 8.85 1.06 -6.99
C LEU A 7 9.66 1.19 -8.28
N GLY A 8 10.98 1.13 -8.14
CA GLY A 8 11.89 1.05 -9.28
C GLY A 8 11.78 -0.29 -10.00
N PRO A 9 12.46 -0.47 -11.14
CA PRO A 9 12.41 -1.72 -11.90
C PRO A 9 12.73 -2.98 -11.08
N GLN A 10 13.76 -2.92 -10.22
CA GLN A 10 14.14 -4.04 -9.35
C GLN A 10 13.09 -4.30 -8.27
N ASP A 11 12.55 -3.27 -7.62
CA ASP A 11 11.51 -3.41 -6.60
C ASP A 11 10.26 -4.06 -7.18
N ARG A 12 9.83 -3.60 -8.36
CA ARG A 12 8.68 -4.17 -9.07
C ARG A 12 8.91 -5.64 -9.38
N SER A 13 10.10 -6.01 -9.88
CA SER A 13 10.44 -7.42 -10.12
C SER A 13 10.39 -8.25 -8.84
N THR A 14 10.94 -7.75 -7.73
CA THR A 14 10.90 -8.41 -6.42
C THR A 14 9.47 -8.58 -5.90
N ALA A 15 8.61 -7.59 -6.14
CA ALA A 15 7.20 -7.62 -5.75
C ALA A 15 6.30 -8.43 -6.70
N GLY A 16 6.85 -9.04 -7.76
CA GLY A 16 6.07 -9.76 -8.78
C GLY A 16 5.24 -8.83 -9.69
N VAL A 17 5.57 -7.54 -9.73
CA VAL A 17 4.95 -6.54 -10.61
C VAL A 17 5.81 -6.42 -11.87
N ASN A 18 5.31 -6.92 -12.99
CA ASN A 18 6.02 -6.91 -14.28
C ASN A 18 5.52 -5.82 -15.25
N VAL A 19 4.66 -4.92 -14.78
CA VAL A 19 4.06 -3.85 -15.56
C VAL A 19 4.58 -2.47 -15.17
N LEU A 20 4.41 -1.49 -16.06
CA LEU A 20 4.67 -0.10 -15.73
C LEU A 20 3.56 0.45 -14.84
N GLY A 21 3.94 1.37 -13.95
CA GLY A 21 2.99 2.09 -13.11
C GLY A 21 2.29 3.17 -13.92
N VAL A 22 1.00 3.35 -13.65
CA VAL A 22 0.19 4.40 -14.25
C VAL A 22 -0.10 5.44 -13.17
N ALA A 23 0.39 6.66 -13.38
CA ALA A 23 0.09 7.78 -12.51
C ALA A 23 -1.42 8.07 -12.51
N LYS A 24 -1.99 8.30 -11.32
CA LYS A 24 -3.41 8.59 -11.11
C LYS A 24 -3.58 9.60 -9.98
N GLU A 25 -4.80 10.07 -9.82
CA GLU A 25 -5.22 10.87 -8.67
C GLU A 25 -6.42 10.20 -7.99
N ILE A 26 -6.39 10.11 -6.67
CA ILE A 26 -7.46 9.54 -5.85
C ILE A 26 -7.85 10.58 -4.81
N ASN A 27 -9.05 11.15 -4.93
CA ASN A 27 -9.57 12.19 -4.03
C ASN A 27 -8.61 13.38 -3.82
N GLY A 28 -7.89 13.80 -4.89
CA GLY A 28 -6.89 14.88 -4.82
C GLY A 28 -5.51 14.45 -4.31
N ALA A 29 -5.32 13.18 -3.94
CA ALA A 29 -4.03 12.61 -3.58
C ALA A 29 -3.36 11.97 -4.80
N ARG A 30 -2.05 12.16 -4.93
CA ARG A 30 -1.26 11.55 -6.01
C ARG A 30 -1.14 10.05 -5.74
N ALA A 31 -1.37 9.26 -6.78
CA ALA A 31 -1.25 7.80 -6.72
C ALA A 31 -0.51 7.24 -7.93
N CYS A 32 -0.02 6.02 -7.78
CA CYS A 32 0.46 5.20 -8.89
C CYS A 32 -0.16 3.81 -8.79
N ASP A 33 -0.61 3.29 -9.93
CA ASP A 33 -1.34 2.05 -10.01
C ASP A 33 -0.64 1.05 -10.92
N TRP A 34 -0.52 -0.18 -10.44
CA TRP A 34 0.02 -1.33 -11.18
C TRP A 34 -1.01 -2.44 -11.16
N THR A 35 -1.51 -2.81 -12.34
CA THR A 35 -2.42 -3.95 -12.48
C THR A 35 -1.67 -5.10 -13.14
N VAL A 36 -1.33 -6.14 -12.36
CA VAL A 36 -0.72 -7.37 -12.88
C VAL A 36 -1.85 -8.26 -13.42
N PRO A 37 -1.89 -8.53 -14.74
CA PRO A 37 -3.01 -9.25 -15.35
C PRO A 37 -3.30 -10.58 -14.66
N ALA A 38 -4.59 -10.82 -14.40
CA ALA A 38 -5.12 -12.05 -13.78
C ALA A 38 -4.52 -12.42 -12.40
N THR A 39 -3.78 -11.53 -11.75
CA THR A 39 -3.06 -11.85 -10.50
C THR A 39 -3.45 -10.93 -9.36
N PHE A 40 -3.07 -9.65 -9.41
CA PHE A 40 -3.34 -8.66 -8.37
C PHE A 40 -3.13 -7.22 -8.87
N GLY A 41 -3.70 -6.26 -8.17
CA GLY A 41 -3.41 -4.84 -8.30
C GLY A 41 -2.65 -4.32 -7.09
N VAL A 42 -1.80 -3.32 -7.33
CA VAL A 42 -1.14 -2.51 -6.30
C VAL A 42 -1.41 -1.05 -6.62
N THR A 43 -1.88 -0.29 -5.65
CA THR A 43 -1.97 1.16 -5.73
C THR A 43 -1.15 1.76 -4.59
N ILE A 44 -0.24 2.67 -4.91
CA ILE A 44 0.46 3.47 -3.91
C ILE A 44 -0.07 4.89 -3.96
N THR A 45 -0.67 5.35 -2.86
CA THR A 45 -1.21 6.70 -2.69
C THR A 45 -0.39 7.48 -1.67
N VAL A 46 0.00 8.71 -2.01
CA VAL A 46 0.66 9.63 -1.08
C VAL A 46 -0.39 10.59 -0.54
N ASP A 47 -0.80 10.37 0.71
CA ASP A 47 -1.75 11.22 1.43
C ASP A 47 -0.99 12.22 2.30
N GLU A 48 -0.95 13.47 1.85
CA GLU A 48 -0.26 14.57 2.55
C GLU A 48 -1.16 15.26 3.61
N ARG A 49 -2.37 14.74 3.84
CA ARG A 49 -3.38 15.33 4.73
C ARG A 49 -3.64 14.49 5.97
N ASN A 50 -3.53 13.17 5.87
CA ASN A 50 -3.82 12.26 6.97
C ASN A 50 -2.58 11.45 7.37
N GLY A 51 -2.22 11.57 8.65
CA GLY A 51 -1.21 10.71 9.27
C GLY A 51 -1.81 9.42 9.81
N LEU A 52 -0.96 8.57 10.38
CA LEU A 52 -1.41 7.27 10.91
C LEU A 52 -2.43 7.40 12.03
N LYS A 53 -2.35 8.43 12.88
CA LYS A 53 -3.32 8.63 13.96
C LYS A 53 -4.73 8.89 13.41
N ASP A 54 -4.85 9.73 12.38
CA ASP A 54 -6.13 10.05 11.74
C ASP A 54 -6.73 8.80 11.09
N LEU A 55 -5.87 8.01 10.44
CA LEU A 55 -6.25 6.81 9.70
C LEU A 55 -6.58 5.65 10.63
N GLU A 56 -5.91 5.51 11.77
CA GLU A 56 -6.25 4.51 12.80
C GLU A 56 -7.69 4.70 13.31
N VAL A 57 -8.09 5.95 13.55
CA VAL A 57 -9.45 6.29 14.00
C VAL A 57 -10.48 6.02 12.90
N ALA A 58 -10.17 6.35 11.65
CA ALA A 58 -11.08 6.20 10.52
C ALA A 58 -11.27 4.73 10.08
N ARG A 59 -10.24 3.88 10.23
CA ARG A 59 -10.20 2.51 9.70
C ARG A 59 -10.42 1.49 10.82
N LYS A 60 -11.67 1.07 11.03
CA LYS A 60 -12.06 0.14 12.12
C LYS A 60 -11.36 -1.23 12.10
N THR A 61 -10.78 -1.64 10.97
CA THR A 61 -10.02 -2.90 10.80
C THR A 61 -8.51 -2.68 10.78
N ALA A 62 -8.04 -1.48 11.12
CA ALA A 62 -6.62 -1.18 11.25
C ALA A 62 -5.99 -1.88 12.45
N THR A 63 -4.77 -2.36 12.25
CA THR A 63 -3.91 -2.92 13.30
C THR A 63 -2.55 -2.25 13.21
N LYS A 64 -2.00 -1.84 14.36
CA LYS A 64 -0.65 -1.28 14.43
C LYS A 64 0.40 -2.33 14.07
N THR A 65 1.40 -1.91 13.30
CA THR A 65 2.52 -2.74 12.90
C THR A 65 3.75 -1.88 12.62
N LYS A 66 4.83 -2.51 12.17
CA LYS A 66 6.03 -1.85 11.69
C LYS A 66 6.44 -2.44 10.34
N VAL A 67 7.01 -1.60 9.49
CA VAL A 67 7.66 -2.01 8.24
C VAL A 67 9.08 -1.47 8.30
N GLY A 68 10.07 -2.36 8.32
CA GLY A 68 11.44 -1.96 8.66
C GLY A 68 11.48 -1.26 10.03
N GLY A 69 12.00 -0.03 10.06
CA GLY A 69 12.03 0.82 11.26
C GLY A 69 10.79 1.70 11.46
N ARG A 70 9.89 1.78 10.47
CA ARG A 70 8.81 2.77 10.40
C ARG A 70 7.51 2.26 11.01
N ASP A 71 6.83 3.13 11.74
CA ASP A 71 5.47 2.84 12.22
C ASP A 71 4.51 2.74 11.05
N ALA A 72 3.60 1.78 11.14
CA ALA A 72 2.64 1.49 10.09
C ALA A 72 1.31 1.00 10.65
N LEU A 73 0.27 1.09 9.82
CA LEU A 73 -1.00 0.40 10.03
C LEU A 73 -1.18 -0.65 8.95
N LYS A 74 -1.67 -1.82 9.33
CA LYS A 74 -2.20 -2.81 8.41
C LYS A 74 -3.72 -2.85 8.53
N VAL A 75 -4.41 -2.61 7.42
CA VAL A 75 -5.87 -2.61 7.33
C VAL A 75 -6.29 -3.80 6.48
N ALA A 76 -6.97 -4.75 7.12
CA ALA A 76 -7.49 -5.93 6.44
C ALA A 76 -8.69 -6.46 7.23
N ASP A 77 -9.80 -6.72 6.54
CA ASP A 77 -10.90 -7.46 7.16
C ASP A 77 -10.65 -8.97 7.04
N LYS A 78 -10.10 -9.54 8.11
CA LYS A 78 -9.82 -10.98 8.18
C LYS A 78 -11.08 -11.86 8.10
N LYS A 79 -12.27 -11.31 8.38
CA LYS A 79 -13.54 -12.05 8.33
C LYS A 79 -14.16 -12.00 6.94
N ALA A 80 -13.97 -10.91 6.20
CA ALA A 80 -14.49 -10.76 4.85
C ALA A 80 -13.77 -11.65 3.83
N ALA A 81 -12.48 -11.92 4.05
CA ALA A 81 -11.63 -12.70 3.14
C ALA A 81 -11.70 -12.21 1.67
N ASP A 82 -11.91 -10.91 1.48
CA ASP A 82 -12.18 -10.23 0.21
C ASP A 82 -10.94 -10.05 -0.70
N GLY A 83 -9.81 -10.64 -0.30
CA GLY A 83 -8.57 -10.55 -1.06
C GLY A 83 -7.96 -9.16 -1.10
N THR A 84 -8.31 -8.28 -0.15
CA THR A 84 -7.74 -6.94 -0.06
C THR A 84 -6.91 -6.75 1.21
N CYS A 85 -5.87 -5.93 1.10
CA CYS A 85 -5.11 -5.50 2.26
C CYS A 85 -4.43 -4.16 1.96
N ALA A 86 -4.44 -3.26 2.93
CA ALA A 86 -3.69 -2.01 2.85
C ALA A 86 -2.62 -1.94 3.94
N VAL A 87 -1.45 -1.40 3.60
CA VAL A 87 -0.39 -1.04 4.54
C VAL A 87 -0.14 0.45 4.42
N LEU A 88 -0.27 1.17 5.53
CA LEU A 88 -0.16 2.62 5.60
C LEU A 88 1.11 2.95 6.39
N LEU A 89 2.08 3.56 5.72
CA LEU A 89 3.37 3.97 6.28
C LEU A 89 3.30 5.42 6.74
N GLY A 90 3.76 5.71 7.96
CA GLY A 90 3.80 7.08 8.47
C GLY A 90 4.88 7.93 7.78
N MET A 91 4.52 9.13 7.35
CA MET A 91 5.45 10.11 6.76
C MET A 91 5.38 11.41 7.57
N GLY A 92 5.80 11.33 8.84
CA GLY A 92 5.58 12.39 9.83
C GLY A 92 4.18 12.33 10.45
N GLU A 93 3.76 13.41 11.11
CA GLU A 93 2.51 13.42 11.89
C GLU A 93 1.24 13.51 11.04
N LYS A 94 1.31 14.16 9.87
CA LYS A 94 0.13 14.54 9.06
C LYS A 94 0.08 13.91 7.66
N ALA A 95 1.02 13.01 7.36
CA ALA A 95 1.09 12.39 6.05
C ALA A 95 1.37 10.90 6.16
N SER A 96 0.95 10.18 5.13
CA SER A 96 1.14 8.75 5.00
C SER A 96 1.31 8.33 3.55
N VAL A 97 1.92 7.16 3.37
CA VAL A 97 1.92 6.43 2.10
C VAL A 97 1.06 5.19 2.28
N GLN A 98 0.01 5.08 1.50
CA GLN A 98 -0.96 3.98 1.54
C GLN A 98 -0.68 3.04 0.38
N ILE A 99 -0.43 1.78 0.70
CA ILE A 99 -0.19 0.72 -0.27
C ILE A 99 -1.38 -0.22 -0.19
N ASP A 100 -2.26 -0.10 -1.18
CA ASP A 100 -3.46 -0.90 -1.30
C ASP A 100 -3.21 -2.04 -2.28
N VAL A 101 -3.49 -3.27 -1.85
CA VAL A 101 -3.39 -4.48 -2.68
C VAL A 101 -4.74 -5.15 -2.77
N SER A 102 -5.09 -5.60 -3.98
CA SER A 102 -6.26 -6.42 -4.23
C SER A 102 -5.91 -7.60 -5.12
N ASN A 103 -6.28 -8.81 -4.72
CA ASN A 103 -6.17 -10.00 -5.56
C ASN A 103 -7.27 -9.97 -6.62
N THR A 104 -6.97 -10.38 -7.85
CA THR A 104 -7.94 -10.27 -8.96
C THR A 104 -9.22 -11.11 -8.75
N ASN A 105 -9.14 -12.19 -7.98
CA ASN A 105 -10.28 -13.02 -7.64
C ASN A 105 -11.01 -12.58 -6.37
N PHE A 106 -10.56 -11.50 -5.71
CA PHE A 106 -11.10 -10.99 -4.45
C PHE A 106 -11.21 -12.06 -3.36
N THR A 107 -10.19 -12.91 -3.27
CA THR A 107 -10.04 -13.92 -2.21
C THR A 107 -8.63 -13.89 -1.63
N ASP A 108 -8.40 -14.60 -0.53
CA ASP A 108 -7.08 -14.77 0.09
C ASP A 108 -6.48 -13.43 0.58
N THR A 109 -7.18 -12.79 1.52
CA THR A 109 -6.70 -11.63 2.26
C THR A 109 -5.30 -11.82 2.89
N PRO A 110 -4.94 -13.00 3.44
CA PRO A 110 -3.57 -13.27 3.88
C PRO A 110 -2.52 -13.02 2.79
N LEU A 111 -2.73 -13.58 1.59
CA LEU A 111 -1.84 -13.36 0.44
C LEU A 111 -1.79 -11.88 0.02
N ALA A 112 -2.94 -11.19 0.01
CA ALA A 112 -2.98 -9.76 -0.28
C ALA A 112 -2.14 -8.95 0.72
N CYS A 113 -2.18 -9.32 2.01
CA CYS A 113 -1.36 -8.69 3.03
C CYS A 113 0.12 -9.01 2.92
N GLU A 114 0.50 -10.22 2.52
CA GLU A 114 1.89 -10.57 2.28
C GLU A 114 2.48 -9.71 1.14
N ARG A 115 1.72 -9.57 0.05
CA ARG A 115 2.06 -8.69 -1.08
C ARG A 115 2.16 -7.23 -0.64
N ALA A 116 1.18 -6.73 0.11
CA ALA A 116 1.18 -5.34 0.60
C ALA A 116 2.39 -5.07 1.52
N MET A 117 2.72 -5.99 2.43
CA MET A 117 3.89 -5.87 3.31
C MET A 117 5.21 -5.90 2.52
N THR A 118 5.30 -6.73 1.49
CA THR A 118 6.47 -6.80 0.60
C THR A 118 6.67 -5.48 -0.12
N VAL A 119 5.62 -4.95 -0.75
CA VAL A 119 5.65 -3.65 -1.42
C VAL A 119 5.99 -2.52 -0.44
N ALA A 120 5.41 -2.55 0.76
CA ALA A 120 5.72 -1.58 1.80
C ALA A 120 7.20 -1.61 2.20
N GLY A 121 7.78 -2.79 2.39
CA GLY A 121 9.20 -2.92 2.72
C GLY A 121 10.14 -2.40 1.63
N LEU A 122 9.72 -2.48 0.37
CA LEU A 122 10.49 -1.94 -0.76
C LEU A 122 10.33 -0.42 -0.89
N ALA A 123 9.15 0.12 -0.59
CA ALA A 123 8.87 1.55 -0.64
C ALA A 123 9.46 2.31 0.56
N GLU A 124 9.47 1.70 1.74
CA GLU A 124 9.83 2.34 3.02
C GLU A 124 11.19 3.07 3.00
N PRO A 125 12.29 2.50 2.47
CA PRO A 125 13.59 3.17 2.46
C PRO A 125 13.67 4.41 1.56
N LYS A 126 12.65 4.62 0.71
CA LYS A 126 12.56 5.76 -0.21
C LYS A 126 11.71 6.90 0.36
N LEU A 127 11.10 6.68 1.52
CA LEU A 127 10.31 7.68 2.23
C LEU A 127 11.22 8.58 3.08
N PRO A 128 10.90 9.88 3.18
CA PRO A 128 11.61 10.80 4.08
C PRO A 128 11.39 10.47 5.56
#